data_AF-A0A1H7B0M9-F1
#
_entry.id   AF-A0A1H7B0M9-F1
#
_cell.length_a   1.000
_cell.length_b   1.000
_cell.length_c   1.000
_cell.angle_alpha   90.00
_cell.angle_beta   90.00
_cell.angle_gamma   90.00
#
_symmetry.space_group_name_H-M   'P 1'
#
loop_
_entity.id
_entity.type
_entity.pdbx_description
1 polymer ?
#
loop_
_entity_poly.entity_id
_entity_poly.type
_entity_poly.pdbx_seq_one_letter_code
_entity_poly.pdbx_strand_id
1 'polypeptide(L)'
;MARVLRGEARRALVACAAAPCVAALLAGCGDDSDSASIATGYLARQDQAGYIPGARLQVTGTIVALENGCLMLDRDSGGVPWIVWPPSTVPGEQGTAEISDEVYRAGDAVAGTGTVAVLADLPGGNDDDTYFGAQGHYCGADSAGVMVFDSLSRTG
;
A
#
# COMPACT_ATOMS: atom_id res chain seq x y z
N MET A 1 18.29 -58.17 -9.17
CA MET A 1 18.67 -57.74 -10.53
C MET A 1 19.11 -56.28 -10.41
N ALA A 2 20.40 -55.92 -10.29
CA ALA A 2 21.43 -55.87 -11.36
C ALA A 2 20.88 -55.13 -12.60
N ARG A 3 21.43 -54.03 -13.15
CA ARG A 3 22.81 -53.52 -13.16
C ARG A 3 22.81 -52.14 -13.90
N VAL A 4 23.73 -51.23 -13.52
CA VAL A 4 24.73 -50.51 -14.39
C VAL A 4 24.23 -49.48 -15.42
N LEU A 5 24.91 -48.37 -15.76
CA LEU A 5 25.98 -47.46 -15.29
C LEU A 5 26.24 -46.51 -16.48
N ARG A 6 26.70 -45.28 -16.17
CA ARG A 6 27.66 -44.44 -16.93
C ARG A 6 27.25 -43.79 -18.26
N GLY A 7 27.58 -42.50 -18.33
CA GLY A 7 27.83 -41.75 -19.54
C GLY A 7 28.55 -40.43 -19.25
N GLU A 8 29.77 -40.47 -18.70
CA GLU A 8 30.68 -39.33 -18.73
C GLU A 8 31.26 -39.16 -20.14
N ALA A 9 31.23 -37.94 -20.70
CA ALA A 9 32.01 -37.58 -21.88
C ALA A 9 32.74 -36.24 -21.67
N ARG A 10 33.90 -36.37 -21.03
CA ARG A 10 35.21 -35.74 -21.27
C ARG A 10 35.31 -34.46 -22.12
N ARG A 11 35.79 -33.41 -21.44
CA ARG A 11 36.95 -32.53 -21.74
C ARG A 11 37.22 -32.10 -23.19
N ALA A 12 37.24 -30.78 -23.40
CA ALA A 12 38.23 -30.12 -24.24
C ALA A 12 38.77 -28.87 -23.52
N LEU A 13 40.08 -28.91 -23.22
CA LEU A 13 40.91 -27.76 -22.84
C LEU A 13 41.36 -27.09 -24.14
N VAL A 14 41.19 -25.77 -24.27
CA VAL A 14 42.00 -24.94 -25.17
C VAL A 14 42.41 -23.67 -24.42
N ALA A 15 43.71 -23.37 -24.50
CA ALA A 15 44.44 -22.41 -23.70
C ALA A 15 44.56 -21.03 -24.37
N CYS A 16 44.77 -20.02 -23.52
CA CYS A 16 45.52 -18.77 -23.68
C CYS A 16 45.47 -17.99 -25.01
N ALA A 17 44.84 -16.81 -24.96
CA ALA A 17 45.37 -15.60 -25.60
C ALA A 17 45.18 -14.41 -24.64
N ALA A 18 46.28 -13.71 -24.38
CA ALA A 18 46.35 -12.52 -23.53
C ALA A 18 45.75 -11.29 -24.23
N ALA A 19 45.01 -10.45 -23.50
CA ALA A 19 44.78 -9.06 -23.88
C ALA A 19 44.61 -8.18 -22.61
N PRO A 20 45.22 -6.98 -22.58
CA PRO A 20 45.42 -6.16 -21.40
C PRO A 20 44.16 -5.39 -20.95
N CYS A 21 44.17 -5.01 -19.67
CA CYS A 21 43.22 -4.15 -18.98
C CYS A 21 42.68 -2.99 -19.84
N VAL A 22 41.41 -3.08 -20.22
CA VAL A 22 40.59 -1.90 -20.49
C VAL A 22 39.70 -1.73 -19.27
N ALA A 23 39.90 -0.61 -18.57
CA ALA A 23 39.13 -0.21 -17.43
C ALA A 23 37.63 -0.32 -17.75
N ALA A 24 36.93 -1.15 -16.97
CA ALA A 24 35.49 -1.18 -16.94
C ALA A 24 35.02 0.18 -16.40
N LEU A 25 34.83 1.14 -17.29
CA LEU A 25 33.82 2.16 -17.10
C LEU A 25 32.49 1.42 -17.18
N LEU A 26 32.11 0.78 -16.07
CA LEU A 26 30.72 0.66 -15.70
C LEU A 26 30.26 2.11 -15.54
N ALA A 27 29.93 2.75 -16.66
CA ALA A 27 28.86 3.72 -16.67
C ALA A 27 27.68 2.92 -16.15
N GLY A 28 27.51 2.99 -14.82
CA GLY A 28 26.34 2.45 -14.17
C GLY A 28 25.18 2.98 -14.97
N CYS A 29 24.37 2.06 -15.48
CA CYS A 29 22.96 2.32 -15.56
C CYS A 29 22.59 2.71 -14.12
N GLY A 30 22.68 4.00 -13.83
CA GLY A 30 21.75 4.62 -12.92
C GLY A 30 20.44 4.29 -13.58
N ASP A 31 19.87 3.18 -13.14
CA ASP A 31 18.46 2.96 -13.19
C ASP A 31 17.92 4.16 -12.40
N ASP A 32 17.75 5.26 -13.12
CA ASP A 32 16.69 6.23 -12.91
C ASP A 32 15.41 5.41 -13.08
N SER A 33 15.20 4.47 -12.14
CA SER A 33 13.98 4.45 -11.39
C SER A 33 13.86 5.86 -10.82
N ASP A 34 13.47 6.82 -11.69
CA ASP A 34 12.21 7.50 -11.57
C ASP A 34 11.31 6.52 -10.85
N SER A 35 11.43 6.55 -9.52
CA SER A 35 10.42 6.10 -8.62
C SER A 35 9.34 7.05 -9.02
N ALA A 36 8.58 6.61 -10.04
CA ALA A 36 7.41 7.26 -10.52
C ALA A 36 6.78 7.65 -9.20
N SER A 37 6.60 8.95 -9.04
CA SER A 37 5.63 9.43 -8.08
C SER A 37 4.36 8.76 -8.56
N ILE A 38 4.16 7.50 -8.15
CA ILE A 38 2.88 6.91 -7.88
C ILE A 38 2.38 7.98 -6.95
N ALA A 39 1.61 8.90 -7.52
CA ALA A 39 0.94 9.93 -6.79
C ALA A 39 0.12 9.11 -5.83
N THR A 40 0.69 8.90 -4.65
CA THR A 40 0.17 8.01 -3.64
C THR A 40 -1.21 8.55 -3.42
N GLY A 41 -2.20 7.72 -3.78
CA GLY A 41 -3.59 8.13 -3.88
C GLY A 41 -3.90 9.02 -2.70
N TYR A 42 -4.28 10.27 -3.00
CA TYR A 42 -4.52 11.33 -2.02
C TYR A 42 -5.19 10.72 -0.78
N LEU A 43 -4.69 11.04 0.41
CA LEU A 43 -5.33 10.54 1.63
C LEU A 43 -6.77 11.08 1.66
N ALA A 44 -7.73 10.18 1.52
CA ALA A 44 -9.12 10.53 1.75
C ALA A 44 -9.29 10.84 3.23
N ARG A 45 -9.81 12.03 3.54
CA ARG A 45 -10.05 12.46 4.91
C ARG A 45 -11.46 12.99 5.06
N GLN A 46 -11.99 12.89 6.28
CA GLN A 46 -13.21 13.57 6.65
C GLN A 46 -12.97 15.08 6.74
N ASP A 47 -13.98 15.90 6.42
CA ASP A 47 -13.93 17.34 6.72
C ASP A 47 -14.07 17.59 8.23
N GLN A 48 -14.90 16.78 8.90
CA GLN A 48 -15.17 16.84 10.34
C GLN A 48 -15.39 15.43 10.89
N ALA A 49 -14.96 15.19 12.13
CA ALA A 49 -15.20 13.91 12.79
C ALA A 49 -16.70 13.72 13.00
N GLY A 50 -17.21 12.51 12.76
CA GLY A 50 -18.63 12.24 12.89
C GLY A 50 -19.49 12.63 11.67
N TYR A 51 -18.92 13.23 10.62
CA TYR A 51 -19.67 13.72 9.45
C TYR A 51 -20.33 12.60 8.66
N ILE A 52 -19.64 11.46 8.49
CA ILE A 52 -20.21 10.29 7.82
C ILE A 52 -21.14 9.54 8.79
N PRO A 53 -22.45 9.39 8.53
CA PRO A 53 -23.37 8.75 9.47
C PRO A 53 -23.04 7.27 9.70
N GLY A 54 -23.32 6.77 10.91
CA GLY A 54 -23.09 5.36 11.25
C GLY A 54 -22.84 5.12 12.74
N ALA A 55 -22.89 3.85 13.15
CA ALA A 55 -22.57 3.45 14.51
C ALA A 55 -21.06 3.55 14.77
N ARG A 56 -20.67 4.19 15.88
CA ARG A 56 -19.26 4.29 16.27
C ARG A 56 -18.81 3.04 17.00
N LEU A 57 -17.81 2.38 16.43
CA LEU A 57 -17.25 1.14 16.91
C LEU A 57 -15.79 1.37 17.26
N GLN A 58 -15.32 0.69 18.30
CA GLN A 58 -13.89 0.49 18.48
C GLN A 58 -13.42 -0.54 17.46
N VAL A 59 -12.37 -0.21 16.72
CA VAL A 59 -11.82 -1.04 15.66
C VAL A 59 -10.33 -1.19 15.88
N THR A 60 -9.83 -2.40 15.67
CA THR A 60 -8.40 -2.73 15.64
C THR A 60 -8.06 -3.37 14.30
N GLY A 61 -6.83 -3.18 13.84
CA GLY A 61 -6.36 -3.82 12.62
C GLY A 61 -4.92 -3.41 12.29
N THR A 62 -4.47 -3.83 11.11
CA THR A 62 -3.17 -3.45 10.56
C THR A 62 -3.38 -2.63 9.30
N ILE A 63 -2.68 -1.50 9.16
CA ILE A 63 -2.71 -0.74 7.91
C ILE A 63 -1.98 -1.56 6.85
N VAL A 64 -2.59 -1.71 5.67
CA VAL A 64 -1.94 -2.33 4.50
C VAL A 64 -2.00 -1.35 3.33
N ALA A 65 -0.99 -1.38 2.47
CA ALA A 65 -0.96 -0.59 1.25
C ALA A 65 -1.18 -1.49 0.04
N LEU A 66 -2.04 -1.06 -0.87
CA LEU A 66 -2.17 -1.65 -2.20
C LEU A 66 -1.07 -1.09 -3.13
N GLU A 67 -0.82 -1.78 -4.26
CA GLU A 67 0.16 -1.35 -5.26
C GLU A 67 -0.12 0.04 -5.83
N ASN A 68 -1.39 0.45 -5.85
CA ASN A 68 -1.84 1.77 -6.30
C ASN A 68 -1.74 2.86 -5.21
N GLY A 69 -1.14 2.55 -4.06
CA GLY A 69 -0.89 3.49 -2.96
C GLY A 69 -2.08 3.70 -2.01
N CYS A 70 -3.21 3.03 -2.22
CA CYS A 70 -4.34 3.11 -1.30
C CYS A 70 -4.02 2.42 0.03
N LEU A 71 -4.28 3.13 1.14
CA LEU A 71 -4.19 2.56 2.48
C LEU A 71 -5.53 1.93 2.88
N MET A 72 -5.46 0.67 3.27
CA MET A 72 -6.59 -0.15 3.67
C MET A 72 -6.37 -0.63 5.11
N LEU A 73 -7.44 -1.04 5.80
CA LEU A 73 -7.33 -1.61 7.14
C LEU A 73 -7.60 -3.11 7.09
N ASP A 74 -6.58 -3.93 7.27
CA ASP A 74 -6.76 -5.36 7.47
C ASP A 74 -7.29 -5.61 8.88
N ARG A 75 -8.52 -6.11 8.94
CA ARG A 75 -9.19 -6.51 10.18
C ARG A 75 -9.27 -8.02 10.17
N ASP A 76 -8.79 -8.66 11.24
CA ASP A 76 -8.75 -10.12 11.40
C ASP A 76 -10.08 -10.84 11.04
N SER A 77 -11.20 -10.13 11.14
CA SER A 77 -12.49 -10.54 10.61
C SER A 77 -13.23 -9.37 9.98
N GLY A 78 -13.64 -9.50 8.72
CA GLY A 78 -14.51 -8.50 8.05
C GLY A 78 -13.92 -7.78 6.84
N GLY A 79 -12.89 -8.34 6.20
CA GLY A 79 -12.31 -7.78 4.98
C GLY A 79 -11.37 -6.61 5.24
N VAL A 80 -10.87 -6.04 4.15
CA VAL A 80 -9.79 -5.04 4.15
C VAL A 80 -10.32 -3.71 3.59
N PRO A 81 -11.24 -3.00 4.30
CA PRO A 81 -11.85 -1.77 3.79
C PRO A 81 -10.84 -0.65 3.57
N TRP A 82 -11.16 0.23 2.62
CA TRP A 82 -10.38 1.42 2.35
C TRP A 82 -10.47 2.43 3.51
N ILE A 83 -9.36 3.05 3.89
CA ILE A 83 -9.31 3.98 5.01
C ILE A 83 -9.68 5.39 4.57
N VAL A 84 -10.69 5.96 5.23
CA VAL A 84 -10.93 7.41 5.27
C VAL A 84 -10.47 7.93 6.62
N TRP A 85 -9.52 8.85 6.57
CA TRP A 85 -8.75 9.36 7.69
C TRP A 85 -9.49 10.44 8.50
N PRO A 86 -9.14 10.63 9.78
CA PRO A 86 -9.64 11.75 10.58
C PRO A 86 -9.32 13.13 9.95
N PRO A 87 -10.06 14.20 10.29
CA PRO A 87 -9.87 15.51 9.67
C PRO A 87 -8.49 16.15 9.85
N SER A 88 -7.83 15.86 10.96
CA SER A 88 -6.49 16.39 11.27
C SER A 88 -5.38 15.68 10.50
N THR A 89 -5.70 14.67 9.70
CA THR A 89 -4.70 13.91 8.97
C THR A 89 -4.13 14.72 7.80
N VAL A 90 -2.81 14.70 7.67
CA VAL A 90 -2.09 15.26 6.53
C VAL A 90 -1.31 14.17 5.78
N PRO A 91 -1.14 14.31 4.45
CA PRO A 91 -0.25 13.42 3.69
C PRO A 91 1.20 13.54 4.15
N GLY A 92 1.77 12.41 4.55
CA GLY A 92 3.20 12.27 4.81
C GLY A 92 3.96 11.79 3.57
N GLU A 93 5.27 11.58 3.73
CA GLU A 93 6.12 11.05 2.66
C GLU A 93 5.73 9.61 2.29
N GLN A 94 5.99 9.20 1.05
CA GLN A 94 5.86 7.80 0.60
C GLN A 94 4.49 7.17 0.85
N GLY A 95 3.41 7.96 0.83
CA GLY A 95 2.04 7.47 1.03
C GLY A 95 1.69 7.15 2.47
N THR A 96 2.37 7.80 3.42
CA THR A 96 2.03 7.73 4.84
C THR A 96 0.98 8.78 5.22
N ALA A 97 0.35 8.59 6.37
CA ALA A 97 -0.61 9.53 6.95
C ALA A 97 -0.08 10.06 8.27
N GLU A 98 -0.11 11.37 8.48
CA GLU A 98 0.37 11.98 9.72
C GLU A 98 -0.79 12.56 10.53
N ILE A 99 -0.83 12.23 11.83
CA ILE A 99 -1.83 12.70 12.80
C ILE A 99 -1.09 13.17 14.05
N SER A 100 -1.17 14.46 14.37
CA SER A 100 -0.56 15.03 15.59
C SER A 100 0.91 14.61 15.78
N ASP A 101 1.73 14.82 14.74
CA ASP A 101 3.16 14.47 14.67
C ASP A 101 3.48 12.95 14.69
N GLU A 102 2.46 12.09 14.63
CA GLU A 102 2.64 10.64 14.47
C GLU A 102 2.40 10.21 13.02
N VAL A 103 3.37 9.51 12.45
CA VAL A 103 3.30 8.94 11.10
C VAL A 103 2.76 7.52 11.14
N TYR A 104 1.72 7.26 10.35
CA TYR A 104 1.05 5.99 10.14
C TYR A 104 1.34 5.46 8.74
N ARG A 105 1.70 4.18 8.64
CA ARG A 105 2.10 3.52 7.38
C ARG A 105 1.67 2.06 7.34
N ALA A 106 1.78 1.46 6.15
CA ALA A 106 1.56 0.02 6.00
C ALA A 106 2.45 -0.79 6.97
N GLY A 107 1.85 -1.80 7.59
CA GLY A 107 2.45 -2.63 8.64
C GLY A 107 2.18 -2.14 10.06
N ASP A 108 1.73 -0.90 10.27
CA ASP A 108 1.38 -0.42 11.61
C ASP A 108 0.10 -1.08 12.12
N ALA A 109 0.18 -1.64 13.33
CA ALA A 109 -1.00 -2.05 14.09
C ALA A 109 -1.64 -0.83 14.73
N VAL A 110 -2.96 -0.70 14.59
CA VAL A 110 -3.71 0.47 15.02
C VAL A 110 -5.01 0.09 15.73
N ALA A 111 -5.42 0.95 16.65
CA ALA A 111 -6.75 0.96 17.25
C ALA A 111 -7.37 2.34 17.11
N GLY A 112 -8.68 2.39 16.92
CA GLY A 112 -9.38 3.65 16.74
C GLY A 112 -10.87 3.56 16.99
N THR A 113 -11.53 4.70 16.86
CA THR A 113 -12.98 4.81 16.84
C THR A 113 -13.41 5.30 15.47
N GLY A 114 -14.44 4.70 14.90
CA GLY A 114 -14.95 5.07 13.60
C GLY A 114 -16.22 4.32 13.23
N THR A 115 -16.60 4.39 11.95
CA THR A 115 -17.70 3.62 11.39
C THR A 115 -17.25 2.85 10.16
N VAL A 116 -17.93 1.73 9.91
CA VAL A 116 -17.85 1.02 8.63
C VAL A 116 -18.99 1.52 7.76
N ALA A 117 -18.70 1.84 6.50
CA ALA A 117 -19.68 2.28 5.53
C ALA A 117 -19.46 1.54 4.20
N VAL A 118 -20.47 1.57 3.32
CA VAL A 118 -20.25 1.30 1.89
C VAL A 118 -19.95 2.59 1.18
N LEU A 119 -19.22 2.54 0.06
CA LEU A 119 -18.83 3.74 -0.68
C LEU A 119 -20.05 4.62 -1.02
N ALA A 120 -21.14 3.99 -1.46
CA ALA A 120 -22.41 4.64 -1.81
C ALA A 120 -23.02 5.53 -0.70
N ASP A 121 -22.68 5.28 0.57
CA ASP A 121 -23.20 6.02 1.73
C ASP A 121 -22.37 7.28 2.03
N LEU A 122 -21.17 7.41 1.43
CA LEU A 122 -20.35 8.60 1.58
C LEU A 122 -20.91 9.74 0.69
N PRO A 123 -20.70 11.02 1.07
CA PRO A 123 -21.08 12.16 0.25
C PRO A 123 -20.50 12.09 -1.16
N GLY A 124 -21.36 11.92 -2.17
CA GLY A 124 -20.95 11.76 -3.56
C GLY A 124 -20.39 10.38 -3.92
N GLY A 125 -20.38 9.41 -3.02
CA GLY A 125 -19.68 8.14 -3.23
C GLY A 125 -20.14 7.29 -4.42
N ASN A 126 -21.30 7.56 -5.03
CA ASN A 126 -21.75 6.90 -6.27
C ASN A 126 -21.38 7.68 -7.55
N ASP A 127 -20.56 8.72 -7.44
CA ASP A 127 -20.25 9.66 -8.53
C ASP A 127 -18.73 9.86 -8.63
N ASP A 128 -18.17 9.38 -9.74
CA ASP A 128 -16.74 9.46 -10.10
C ASP A 128 -16.21 10.89 -10.20
N ASP A 129 -17.07 11.90 -10.32
CA ASP A 129 -16.66 13.31 -10.37
C ASP A 129 -16.55 13.94 -8.98
N THR A 130 -16.81 13.18 -7.91
CA THR A 130 -16.75 13.66 -6.52
C THR A 130 -15.53 13.15 -5.77
N TYR A 131 -15.20 13.84 -4.68
CA TYR A 131 -14.02 13.53 -3.85
C TYR A 131 -13.99 12.06 -3.38
N PHE A 132 -15.08 11.57 -2.79
CA PHE A 132 -15.12 10.20 -2.29
C PHE A 132 -15.39 9.17 -3.39
N GLY A 133 -16.22 9.47 -4.39
CA GLY A 133 -16.50 8.53 -5.49
C GLY A 133 -15.22 8.19 -6.25
N ALA A 134 -14.55 9.19 -6.84
CA ALA A 134 -13.33 8.99 -7.64
C ALA A 134 -12.27 8.16 -6.91
N GLN A 135 -11.96 8.53 -5.66
CA GLN A 135 -10.92 7.87 -4.86
C GLN A 135 -11.37 6.52 -4.33
N GLY A 136 -12.63 6.40 -3.89
CA GLY A 136 -13.18 5.16 -3.40
C GLY A 136 -13.20 4.08 -4.47
N HIS A 137 -13.66 4.41 -5.67
CA HIS A 137 -13.64 3.50 -6.82
C HIS A 137 -12.20 3.12 -7.20
N TYR A 138 -11.27 4.09 -7.25
CA TYR A 138 -9.85 3.83 -7.47
C TYR A 138 -9.24 2.87 -6.43
N CYS A 139 -9.64 3.01 -5.16
CA CYS A 139 -9.19 2.17 -4.05
C CYS A 139 -10.03 0.88 -3.84
N GLY A 140 -10.96 0.57 -4.75
CA GLY A 140 -11.76 -0.65 -4.70
C GLY A 140 -12.81 -0.71 -3.58
N ALA A 141 -13.19 0.44 -3.03
CA ALA A 141 -14.12 0.56 -1.91
C ALA A 141 -15.54 0.02 -2.21
N ASP A 142 -15.93 -0.12 -3.48
CA ASP A 142 -17.17 -0.79 -3.89
C ASP A 142 -17.27 -2.23 -3.40
N SER A 143 -16.13 -2.90 -3.37
CA SER A 143 -16.03 -4.33 -3.02
C SER A 143 -15.53 -4.52 -1.59
N ALA A 144 -14.60 -3.68 -1.15
CA ALA A 144 -13.96 -3.80 0.16
C ALA A 144 -14.72 -3.08 1.29
N GLY A 145 -15.59 -2.13 0.96
CA GLY A 145 -16.18 -1.19 1.91
C GLY A 145 -15.20 -0.09 2.34
N VAL A 146 -15.67 0.75 3.25
CA VAL A 146 -14.93 1.92 3.76
C VAL A 146 -14.85 1.87 5.28
N MET A 147 -13.66 2.10 5.83
CA MET A 147 -13.44 2.34 7.24
C MET A 147 -13.19 3.83 7.44
N VAL A 148 -14.13 4.51 8.09
CA VAL A 148 -14.04 5.95 8.35
C VAL A 148 -13.65 6.16 9.81
N PHE A 149 -12.43 6.65 10.06
CA PHE A 149 -11.93 6.91 11.40
C PHE A 149 -12.25 8.33 11.88
N ASP A 150 -12.76 8.42 13.11
CA ASP A 150 -12.83 9.70 13.85
C ASP A 150 -11.56 9.93 14.67
N SER A 151 -10.93 8.85 15.14
CA SER A 151 -9.65 8.87 15.84
C SER A 151 -8.90 7.55 15.65
N LEU A 152 -7.57 7.61 15.69
CA LEU A 152 -6.69 6.46 15.57
C LEU A 152 -5.49 6.63 16.52
N SER A 153 -4.94 5.52 16.98
CA SER A 153 -3.69 5.43 17.75
C SER A 153 -2.96 4.14 17.37
N ARG A 154 -1.63 4.15 17.35
CA ARG A 154 -0.84 2.93 17.16
C ARG A 154 -1.00 2.00 18.38
N THR A 155 -1.10 0.70 18.12
CA THR A 155 -1.05 -0.36 19.14
C THR A 155 0.25 -1.14 18.99
N GLY A 156 1.38 -0.52 19.34
CA GLY A 156 2.71 -1.11 19.19
C GLY A 156 3.81 -0.18 19.66
#